data_AF-A0A661VYZ8-F1
#
_entry.id   AF-A0A661VYZ8-F1
#
_cell.length_a   1.000
_cell.length_b   1.000
_cell.length_c   1.000
_cell.angle_alpha   90.00
_cell.angle_beta   90.00
_cell.angle_gamma   90.00
#
_symmetry.space_group_name_H-M   'P 1'
#
loop_
_entity.id
_entity.type
_entity.pdbx_description
1 polymer ?
#
loop_
_entity_poly.entity_id
_entity_poly.type
_entity_poly.pdbx_seq_one_letter_code
_entity_poly.pdbx_strand_id
1 'polypeptide(L)'
;MNKFKRRIYRTPRQFWGDFKFLAKNRREIRAVMKQNQLSPAFRERLMLAVTAVNGCRYCSYFHAREALVTGISQEDVELLLSGVVDHCPEEEVAAVLYAQHWAESNAHPDPEARQKLVEIYGDEIAAAIELTLAMIRMGNLMGNTWDYFLYRISFGHWGI
;
A
#
# COMPACT_ATOMS: atom_id res chain seq x y z
N MET A 1 -25.33 3.77 -14.96
CA MET A 1 -23.89 4.00 -14.71
C MET A 1 -23.47 3.19 -13.49
N ASN A 2 -22.46 2.34 -13.62
CA ASN A 2 -21.90 1.64 -12.45
C ASN A 2 -21.24 2.66 -11.52
N LYS A 3 -21.53 2.59 -10.22
CA LYS A 3 -20.93 3.46 -9.21
C LYS A 3 -19.42 3.21 -9.15
N PHE A 4 -18.61 4.26 -9.15
CA PHE A 4 -17.16 4.16 -8.92
C PHE A 4 -16.89 3.54 -7.55
N LYS A 5 -16.14 2.42 -7.49
CA LYS A 5 -16.00 1.59 -6.29
C LYS A 5 -14.67 1.75 -5.55
N ARG A 6 -13.64 2.32 -6.19
CA ARG A 6 -12.28 2.40 -5.65
C ARG A 6 -12.15 3.53 -4.62
N ARG A 7 -11.21 3.37 -3.68
CA ARG A 7 -10.98 4.34 -2.60
C ARG A 7 -10.30 5.60 -3.15
N ILE A 8 -10.82 6.77 -2.80
CA ILE A 8 -10.32 8.09 -3.23
C ILE A 8 -10.12 9.00 -2.04
N TYR A 9 -9.39 10.11 -2.23
CA TYR A 9 -9.50 11.25 -1.34
C TYR A 9 -10.88 11.88 -1.48
N ARG A 10 -11.65 11.87 -0.39
CA ARG A 10 -12.99 12.49 -0.37
C ARG A 10 -12.93 13.99 -0.12
N THR A 11 -11.85 14.45 0.50
CA THR A 11 -11.63 15.87 0.80
C THR A 11 -10.15 16.24 0.63
N PRO A 12 -9.84 17.50 0.29
CA PRO A 12 -8.45 17.98 0.27
C PRO A 12 -7.74 17.82 1.62
N ARG A 13 -8.47 17.90 2.74
CA ARG A 13 -7.90 17.73 4.08
C ARG A 13 -7.24 16.37 4.27
N GLN A 14 -7.82 15.30 3.71
CA GLN A 14 -7.23 13.95 3.79
C GLN A 14 -5.90 13.90 3.04
N PHE A 15 -5.87 14.41 1.80
CA PHE A 15 -4.64 14.51 1.01
C PHE A 15 -3.55 15.29 1.74
N TRP A 16 -3.88 16.47 2.27
CA TRP A 16 -2.93 17.29 3.01
C TRP A 16 -2.48 16.63 4.32
N GLY A 17 -3.32 15.80 4.94
CA GLY A 17 -2.95 14.99 6.10
C GLY A 17 -1.84 14.01 5.76
N ASP A 18 -2.05 13.18 4.74
CA ASP A 18 -1.05 12.20 4.29
C ASP A 18 0.22 12.88 3.78
N PHE A 19 0.10 13.95 2.99
CA PHE A 19 1.25 14.72 2.52
C PHE A 19 2.08 15.29 3.67
N LYS A 20 1.44 15.92 4.67
CA LYS A 20 2.14 16.48 5.84
C LYS A 20 2.81 15.38 6.66
N PHE A 21 2.16 14.23 6.82
CA PHE A 21 2.74 13.08 7.50
C PHE A 21 4.02 12.60 6.79
N LEU A 22 3.99 12.39 5.47
CA LEU A 22 5.18 11.97 4.72
C LEU A 22 6.27 13.04 4.73
N ALA A 23 5.91 14.31 4.58
CA ALA A 23 6.87 15.42 4.61
C ALA A 23 7.58 15.57 5.98
N LYS A 24 6.86 15.29 7.07
CA LYS A 24 7.40 15.27 8.44
C LYS A 24 8.38 14.11 8.63
N ASN A 25 8.06 12.92 8.11
CA ASN A 25 8.85 11.69 8.27
C ASN A 25 9.84 11.45 7.10
N ARG A 26 10.23 12.51 6.38
CA ARG A 26 11.06 12.38 5.17
C ARG A 26 12.44 11.78 5.42
N ARG A 27 12.98 11.85 6.64
CA ARG A 27 14.31 11.33 6.97
C ARG A 27 14.23 9.81 7.15
N GLU A 28 13.23 9.38 7.88
CA GLU A 28 12.88 7.99 8.15
C GLU A 28 12.51 7.28 6.84
N ILE A 29 11.69 7.93 5.99
CA ILE A 29 11.39 7.41 4.64
C ILE A 29 12.68 7.19 3.84
N ARG A 30 13.64 8.12 3.86
CA ARG A 30 14.91 7.90 3.16
C ARG A 30 15.70 6.73 3.74
N ALA A 31 15.63 6.48 5.05
CA ALA A 31 16.28 5.33 5.68
C ALA A 31 15.63 4.01 5.22
N VAL A 32 14.30 3.95 5.21
CA VAL A 32 13.54 2.83 4.64
C VAL A 32 13.92 2.59 3.18
N MET A 33 14.01 3.66 2.39
CA MET A 33 14.35 3.56 0.96
C MET A 33 15.80 3.14 0.69
N LYS A 34 16.72 3.40 1.63
CA LYS A 34 18.12 2.96 1.56
C LYS A 34 18.32 1.47 1.89
N GLN A 35 17.24 0.72 2.13
CA GLN A 35 17.24 -0.72 2.41
C GLN A 35 17.85 -1.10 3.77
N ASN A 36 17.91 -0.15 4.72
CA ASN A 36 18.50 -0.42 6.03
C ASN A 36 17.60 -1.28 6.92
N GLN A 37 16.28 -1.22 6.73
CA GLN A 37 15.28 -1.82 7.63
C GLN A 37 14.37 -2.83 6.93
N LEU A 38 14.14 -2.66 5.62
CA LEU A 38 13.29 -3.54 4.81
C LEU A 38 13.98 -3.81 3.47
N SER A 39 14.03 -5.07 3.07
CA SER A 39 14.53 -5.44 1.73
C SER A 39 13.64 -4.81 0.64
N PRO A 40 14.15 -4.62 -0.59
CA PRO A 40 13.33 -4.20 -1.71
C PRO A 40 12.11 -5.10 -1.95
N ALA A 41 12.31 -6.43 -1.98
CA ALA A 41 11.21 -7.38 -2.17
C ALA A 41 10.15 -7.26 -1.07
N PHE A 42 10.56 -7.18 0.21
CA PHE A 42 9.62 -7.05 1.31
C PHE A 42 8.77 -5.77 1.18
N ARG A 43 9.40 -4.64 0.83
CA ARG A 43 8.67 -3.38 0.58
C ARG A 43 7.66 -3.53 -0.55
N GLU A 44 8.02 -4.16 -1.66
CA GLU A 44 7.10 -4.37 -2.77
C GLU A 44 5.93 -5.31 -2.40
N ARG A 45 6.14 -6.34 -1.58
CA ARG A 45 5.03 -7.16 -1.06
C ARG A 45 4.03 -6.34 -0.24
N LEU A 46 4.52 -5.48 0.66
CA LEU A 46 3.69 -4.56 1.44
C LEU A 46 2.92 -3.58 0.54
N MET A 47 3.60 -3.01 -0.47
CA MET A 47 2.99 -2.07 -1.42
C MET A 47 1.92 -2.75 -2.29
N LEU A 48 2.17 -3.97 -2.76
CA LEU A 48 1.20 -4.75 -3.52
C LEU A 48 -0.02 -5.13 -2.67
N ALA A 49 0.17 -5.55 -1.41
CA ALA A 49 -0.94 -5.89 -0.51
C ALA A 49 -1.89 -4.71 -0.27
N VAL A 50 -1.37 -3.51 0.03
CA VAL A 50 -2.19 -2.31 0.18
C VAL A 50 -2.84 -1.90 -1.14
N THR A 51 -2.12 -2.06 -2.25
CA THR A 51 -2.61 -1.74 -3.59
C THR A 51 -3.77 -2.64 -4.02
N ALA A 52 -3.71 -3.93 -3.68
CA ALA A 52 -4.79 -4.90 -3.93
C ALA A 52 -6.09 -4.45 -3.24
N VAL A 53 -6.00 -4.07 -1.96
CA VAL A 53 -7.16 -3.58 -1.19
C VAL A 53 -7.70 -2.25 -1.74
N ASN A 54 -6.83 -1.33 -2.14
CA ASN A 54 -7.25 -0.02 -2.66
C ASN A 54 -7.69 -0.05 -4.13
N GLY A 55 -7.31 -1.09 -4.89
CA GLY A 55 -7.64 -1.28 -6.30
C GLY A 55 -7.05 -0.25 -7.25
N CYS A 56 -5.86 0.30 -6.96
CA CYS A 56 -5.26 1.35 -7.80
C CYS A 56 -4.50 0.78 -8.99
N ARG A 57 -5.10 0.81 -10.20
CA ARG A 57 -4.49 0.26 -11.43
C ARG A 57 -3.09 0.80 -11.75
N TYR A 58 -2.83 2.06 -11.46
CA TYR A 58 -1.52 2.69 -11.72
C TYR A 58 -0.44 2.09 -10.83
N CYS A 59 -0.75 1.98 -9.54
CA CYS A 59 0.15 1.40 -8.56
C CYS A 59 0.27 -0.11 -8.74
N SER A 60 -0.80 -0.82 -9.12
CA SER A 60 -0.75 -2.25 -9.43
C SER A 60 0.27 -2.51 -10.53
N TYR A 61 0.20 -1.76 -11.63
CA TYR A 61 1.15 -1.91 -12.73
C TYR A 61 2.59 -1.57 -12.31
N PHE A 62 2.78 -0.43 -11.65
CA PHE A 62 4.11 0.04 -11.25
C PHE A 62 4.78 -0.93 -10.26
N HIS A 63 4.09 -1.28 -9.18
CA HIS A 63 4.66 -2.14 -8.14
C HIS A 63 4.74 -3.61 -8.56
N ALA A 64 3.88 -4.09 -9.47
CA ALA A 64 4.07 -5.41 -10.06
C ALA A 64 5.41 -5.48 -10.83
N ARG A 65 5.73 -4.45 -11.61
CA ARG A 65 7.01 -4.37 -12.31
C ARG A 65 8.19 -4.28 -11.34
N GLU A 66 8.12 -3.45 -10.31
CA GLU A 66 9.19 -3.32 -9.32
C GLU A 66 9.36 -4.61 -8.49
N ALA A 67 8.27 -5.30 -8.17
CA ALA A 67 8.30 -6.60 -7.51
C ALA A 67 9.08 -7.64 -8.33
N LEU A 68 8.84 -7.72 -9.64
CA LEU A 68 9.60 -8.59 -10.54
C LEU A 68 11.10 -8.23 -10.56
N VAL A 69 11.43 -6.93 -10.60
CA VAL A 69 12.83 -6.44 -10.56
C VAL A 69 13.53 -6.83 -9.26
N THR A 70 12.79 -6.90 -8.16
CA THR A 70 13.33 -7.27 -6.83
C THR A 70 13.33 -8.79 -6.57
N GLY A 71 12.92 -9.59 -7.56
CA GLY A 71 13.00 -11.05 -7.52
C GLY A 71 11.75 -11.76 -7.01
N ILE A 72 10.62 -11.06 -6.85
CA ILE A 72 9.33 -11.70 -6.59
C ILE A 72 8.86 -12.36 -7.89
N SER A 73 8.39 -13.60 -7.82
CA SER A 73 7.92 -14.32 -9.01
C SER A 73 6.64 -13.69 -9.57
N GLN A 74 6.37 -13.89 -10.86
CA GLN A 74 5.12 -13.41 -11.45
C GLN A 74 3.89 -14.02 -10.77
N GLU A 75 3.96 -15.31 -10.43
CA GLU A 75 2.90 -16.02 -9.71
C GLU A 75 2.62 -15.37 -8.35
N ASP A 76 3.65 -15.06 -7.57
CA ASP A 76 3.47 -14.43 -6.26
C ASP A 76 2.94 -13.00 -6.37
N VAL A 77 3.32 -12.25 -7.43
CA VAL A 77 2.75 -10.92 -7.70
C VAL A 77 1.25 -11.01 -7.99
N GLU A 78 0.84 -11.98 -8.81
CA GLU A 78 -0.58 -12.21 -9.13
C GLU A 78 -1.36 -12.64 -7.89
N LEU A 79 -0.81 -13.53 -7.07
CA LEU A 79 -1.39 -13.95 -5.80
C LEU A 79 -1.55 -12.77 -4.83
N LEU A 80 -0.51 -11.96 -4.63
CA LEU A 80 -0.57 -10.77 -3.77
C LEU A 80 -1.63 -9.76 -4.25
N LEU A 81 -1.72 -9.53 -5.56
CA LEU A 81 -2.76 -8.65 -6.14
C LEU A 81 -4.17 -9.22 -6.02
N SER A 82 -4.31 -10.54 -5.90
CA SER A 82 -5.58 -11.21 -5.60
C SER A 82 -5.90 -11.25 -4.09
N GLY A 83 -4.96 -10.83 -3.24
CA GLY A 83 -5.10 -10.81 -1.78
C GLY A 83 -4.62 -12.10 -1.08
N VAL A 84 -4.02 -13.03 -1.80
CA VAL A 84 -3.43 -14.26 -1.24
C VAL A 84 -2.01 -13.99 -0.76
N VAL A 85 -1.69 -14.44 0.45
CA VAL A 85 -0.38 -14.18 1.10
C VAL A 85 0.42 -15.46 1.39
N ASP A 86 -0.15 -16.64 1.11
CA ASP A 86 0.37 -17.95 1.50
C ASP A 86 1.78 -18.26 0.95
N HIS A 87 2.16 -17.60 -0.15
CA HIS A 87 3.47 -17.75 -0.79
C HIS A 87 4.51 -16.71 -0.33
N CYS A 88 4.14 -15.82 0.60
CA CYS A 88 5.11 -14.89 1.18
C CYS A 88 6.14 -15.67 2.03
N PRO A 89 7.38 -15.18 2.13
CA PRO A 89 8.34 -15.68 3.12
C PRO A 89 7.70 -15.68 4.51
N GLU A 90 7.92 -16.75 5.29
CA GLU A 90 7.28 -16.98 6.59
C GLU A 90 7.47 -15.78 7.54
N GLU A 91 8.67 -15.19 7.51
CA GLU A 91 9.03 -14.01 8.29
C GLU A 91 8.29 -12.73 7.85
N GLU A 92 7.71 -12.66 6.65
CA GLU A 92 7.01 -11.49 6.13
C GLU A 92 5.47 -11.59 6.23
N VAL A 93 4.93 -12.81 6.35
CA VAL A 93 3.47 -13.07 6.31
C VAL A 93 2.69 -12.18 7.29
N ALA A 94 3.14 -12.06 8.53
CA ALA A 94 2.45 -11.27 9.55
C ALA A 94 2.39 -9.77 9.17
N ALA A 95 3.46 -9.22 8.61
CA ALA A 95 3.49 -7.84 8.13
C ALA A 95 2.63 -7.62 6.89
N VAL A 96 2.57 -8.59 5.97
CA VAL A 96 1.72 -8.50 4.76
C VAL A 96 0.24 -8.59 5.14
N LEU A 97 -0.14 -9.47 6.06
CA LEU A 97 -1.49 -9.53 6.62
C LEU A 97 -1.85 -8.24 7.37
N TYR A 98 -0.93 -7.71 8.17
CA TYR A 98 -1.11 -6.40 8.81
C TYR A 98 -1.32 -5.30 7.76
N ALA A 99 -0.58 -5.31 6.65
CA ALA A 99 -0.72 -4.33 5.58
C ALA A 99 -2.12 -4.39 4.93
N GLN A 100 -2.66 -5.59 4.71
CA GLN A 100 -4.03 -5.76 4.22
C GLN A 100 -5.04 -5.17 5.22
N HIS A 101 -4.98 -5.56 6.49
CA HIS A 101 -5.87 -5.04 7.54
C HIS A 101 -5.77 -3.52 7.70
N TRP A 102 -4.54 -2.99 7.70
CA TRP A 102 -4.28 -1.56 7.76
C TRP A 102 -4.93 -0.83 6.58
N ALA A 103 -4.87 -1.41 5.38
CA ALA A 103 -5.54 -0.85 4.21
C ALA A 103 -7.06 -0.95 4.35
N GLU A 104 -7.60 -2.10 4.74
CA GLU A 104 -9.05 -2.35 4.88
C GLU A 104 -9.70 -1.41 5.91
N SER A 105 -9.05 -1.21 7.04
CA SER A 105 -9.44 -0.26 8.10
C SER A 105 -9.21 1.20 7.74
N ASN A 106 -8.75 1.50 6.52
CA ASN A 106 -8.46 2.86 6.04
C ASN A 106 -7.45 3.58 6.95
N ALA A 107 -6.32 2.91 7.23
CA ALA A 107 -5.23 3.37 8.08
C ALA A 107 -5.60 3.50 9.57
N HIS A 108 -6.58 2.72 10.04
CA HIS A 108 -6.97 2.65 11.46
C HIS A 108 -7.00 1.18 11.92
N PRO A 109 -5.86 0.46 11.85
CA PRO A 109 -5.82 -0.95 12.20
C PRO A 109 -6.16 -1.17 13.68
N ASP A 110 -6.58 -2.38 14.01
CA ASP A 110 -6.83 -2.76 15.40
C ASP A 110 -5.55 -2.61 16.24
N PRO A 111 -5.63 -2.07 17.47
CA PRO A 111 -4.47 -1.92 18.34
C PRO A 111 -3.73 -3.23 18.60
N GLU A 112 -4.47 -4.34 18.73
CA GLU A 112 -3.89 -5.68 18.91
C GLU A 112 -3.09 -6.14 17.69
N ALA A 113 -3.55 -5.83 16.47
CA ALA A 113 -2.83 -6.17 15.25
C ALA A 113 -1.51 -5.39 15.17
N ARG A 114 -1.53 -4.11 15.56
CA ARG A 114 -0.31 -3.30 15.65
C ARG A 114 0.63 -3.81 16.75
N GLN A 115 0.10 -4.20 17.90
CA GLN A 115 0.91 -4.75 18.98
C GLN A 115 1.64 -6.03 18.55
N LYS A 116 0.92 -6.96 17.91
CA LYS A 116 1.53 -8.19 17.36
C LYS A 116 2.63 -7.88 16.35
N LEU A 117 2.44 -6.88 15.50
CA LEU A 117 3.49 -6.44 14.57
C LEU A 117 4.75 -5.99 15.32
N VAL A 118 4.61 -5.18 16.37
CA VAL A 118 5.74 -4.73 17.19
C VAL A 118 6.40 -5.90 17.94
N GLU A 119 5.62 -6.86 18.44
CA GLU A 119 6.16 -8.05 19.12
C GLU A 119 7.01 -8.92 18.18
N ILE A 120 6.62 -9.06 16.92
CA ILE A 120 7.32 -9.88 15.91
C ILE A 120 8.55 -9.15 15.35
N TYR A 121 8.40 -7.88 14.99
CA TYR A 121 9.39 -7.16 14.19
C TYR A 121 10.20 -6.12 14.99
N GLY A 122 9.78 -5.80 16.22
CA GLY A 122 10.30 -4.68 16.99
C GLY A 122 9.80 -3.32 16.49
N ASP A 123 9.95 -2.29 17.32
CA ASP A 123 9.43 -0.94 17.05
C ASP A 123 9.98 -0.32 15.77
N GLU A 124 11.28 -0.53 15.49
CA GLU A 124 11.95 0.10 14.35
C GLU A 124 11.42 -0.42 13.01
N ILE A 125 11.31 -1.75 12.86
CA ILE A 125 10.80 -2.37 11.64
C ILE A 125 9.30 -2.15 11.51
N ALA A 126 8.54 -2.22 12.61
CA ALA A 126 7.11 -1.90 12.60
C ALA A 126 6.85 -0.46 12.10
N ALA A 127 7.63 0.52 12.56
CA ALA A 127 7.56 1.89 12.07
C ALA A 127 7.94 2.01 10.58
N ALA A 128 8.96 1.27 10.13
CA ALA A 128 9.35 1.22 8.72
C ALA A 128 8.24 0.63 7.82
N ILE A 129 7.55 -0.40 8.30
CA ILE A 129 6.38 -0.99 7.65
C ILE A 129 5.28 0.07 7.54
N GLU A 130 4.87 0.69 8.65
CA GLU A 130 3.80 1.71 8.66
C GLU A 130 4.12 2.91 7.74
N LEU A 131 5.39 3.33 7.66
CA LEU A 131 5.83 4.36 6.72
C LEU A 131 5.68 3.89 5.26
N THR A 132 6.04 2.64 4.96
CA THR A 132 5.81 2.02 3.65
C THR A 132 4.33 2.04 3.28
N LEU A 133 3.45 1.64 4.20
CA LEU A 133 1.99 1.62 3.98
C LEU A 133 1.43 3.03 3.73
N ALA A 134 1.91 4.03 4.48
CA ALA A 134 1.51 5.42 4.30
C ALA A 134 1.93 6.00 2.93
N MET A 135 3.13 5.64 2.44
CA MET A 135 3.58 6.05 1.11
C MET A 135 2.69 5.49 0.01
N ILE A 136 2.45 4.18 0.01
CA ILE A 136 1.64 3.54 -1.04
C ILE A 136 0.17 3.96 -0.96
N ARG A 137 -0.37 4.18 0.24
CA ARG A 137 -1.70 4.74 0.42
C ARG A 137 -1.87 6.06 -0.33
N MET A 138 -0.93 6.99 -0.16
CA MET A 138 -1.02 8.28 -0.83
C MET A 138 -1.01 8.10 -2.35
N GLY A 139 -0.11 7.27 -2.88
CA GLY A 139 -0.08 6.94 -4.31
C GLY A 139 -1.38 6.31 -4.82
N ASN A 140 -1.90 5.32 -4.10
CA ASN A 140 -3.16 4.65 -4.43
C ASN A 140 -4.34 5.63 -4.47
N LEU A 141 -4.51 6.44 -3.42
CA LEU A 141 -5.61 7.39 -3.34
C LEU A 141 -5.48 8.50 -4.36
N MET A 142 -4.28 9.00 -4.64
CA MET A 142 -4.06 9.97 -5.73
C MET A 142 -4.48 9.39 -7.07
N GLY A 143 -3.98 8.19 -7.42
CA GLY A 143 -4.29 7.53 -8.69
C GLY A 143 -5.79 7.26 -8.85
N ASN A 144 -6.44 6.75 -7.80
CA ASN A 144 -7.88 6.52 -7.83
C ASN A 144 -8.70 7.83 -7.86
N THR A 145 -8.23 8.90 -7.20
CA THR A 145 -8.90 10.21 -7.25
C THR A 145 -8.82 10.80 -8.65
N TRP A 146 -7.71 10.60 -9.34
CA TRP A 146 -7.56 10.96 -10.75
C TRP A 146 -8.50 10.16 -11.64
N ASP A 147 -8.56 8.84 -11.46
CA ASP A 147 -9.52 7.99 -12.19
C ASP A 147 -10.98 8.38 -11.91
N TYR A 148 -11.30 8.77 -10.68
CA TYR A 148 -12.63 9.30 -10.36
C TYR A 148 -12.91 10.61 -11.11
N PHE A 149 -11.94 11.52 -11.20
CA PHE A 149 -12.07 12.72 -12.02
C PHE A 149 -12.36 12.37 -13.49
N LEU A 150 -11.61 11.43 -14.08
CA LEU A 150 -11.84 10.94 -15.44
C LEU A 150 -13.23 10.31 -15.62
N TYR A 151 -13.66 9.50 -14.66
CA TYR A 151 -15.02 8.92 -14.62
C TYR A 151 -16.10 10.01 -14.63
N ARG A 152 -15.90 11.10 -13.88
CA ARG A 152 -16.86 12.21 -13.81
C ARG A 152 -16.95 13.00 -15.10
N ILE A 153 -15.82 13.32 -15.74
CA ILE A 153 -15.82 14.09 -16.99
C ILE A 153 -16.28 13.26 -18.20
N SER A 154 -16.05 11.94 -18.17
CA SER A 154 -16.46 11.03 -19.23
C SER A 154 -17.86 10.45 -19.03
N PHE A 155 -18.56 10.80 -17.95
CA PHE A 155 -19.82 10.16 -17.55
C PHE A 155 -19.74 8.61 -17.49
N GLY A 156 -18.55 8.07 -17.20
CA GLY A 156 -18.30 6.63 -17.13
C GLY A 156 -18.09 5.93 -18.49
N HIS A 157 -18.02 6.68 -19.59
CA HIS A 157 -17.84 6.08 -20.93
C HIS A 157 -16.45 5.48 -21.17
N TRP A 158 -15.44 5.83 -20.38
CA TRP A 158 -14.08 5.31 -20.54
C TRP A 158 -13.79 3.99 -19.82
N GLY A 159 -14.78 3.40 -19.14
CA GLY A 159 -14.61 2.11 -18.46
C GLY A 159 -13.62 2.14 -17.28
N ILE A 160 -13.47 3.32 -16.66
CA ILE A 160 -12.59 3.60 -15.52
C ILE A 160 -13.36 3.49 -14.20
#